data_AF-G3BBC3-F1
#
_entry.id   AF-G3BBC3-F1
#
_cell.length_a   1.000
_cell.length_b   1.000
_cell.length_c   1.000
_cell.angle_alpha   90.00
_cell.angle_beta   90.00
_cell.angle_gamma   90.00
#
_symmetry.space_group_name_H-M   'P 1'
#
loop_
_entity.id
_entity.type
_entity.pdbx_description
1 polymer ?
#
loop_
_entity_poly.entity_id
_entity_poly.type
_entity_poly.pdbx_seq_one_letter_code
_entity_poly.pdbx_strand_id
1 'polypeptide(L)'
;MGGYLEKDHGDNGVVTKGIVKSGQSVLYRKILEYFQSTLQSSYDQIMKLVSNPVLEVDEALSLILGNIFFFCFLFSQPFGFLPLYSPNDEPDIVGFVGNLRWAFIPSFYALEHGEFNKVLVFCELRPPKDADEFYGYYVFSDYPIVAELNRQLKQCFKDGTVSEPEFFSYRATLQKLDRSFLAMVDNNLASCIFRWLFMFRESVFGFIREGKFFAHKLLFYYSCLSYWTGIMGVRGTGVGAGLKCPVIEDYLQYYRQYIFTRFGKWDDPRDEASYNLVIKYRYVLSLVDVKNVVEFRPEVALRAIEQLENSGGDVQAFTKPEQTVY
;
A
#
# COMPACT_ATOMS: atom_id res chain seq x y z
N MET A 1 15.28 74.94 28.53
CA MET A 1 14.12 75.09 27.61
C MET A 1 13.37 73.76 27.61
N GLY A 2 12.03 73.81 27.62
CA GLY A 2 11.08 72.73 28.03
C GLY A 2 11.27 71.38 27.33
N GLY A 3 10.81 70.24 27.89
CA GLY A 3 9.40 69.91 28.20
C GLY A 3 8.64 69.69 26.87
N TYR A 4 7.97 68.59 26.52
CA TYR A 4 7.20 67.60 27.28
C TYR A 4 6.98 66.32 26.44
N LEU A 5 6.51 65.27 27.12
CA LEU A 5 5.88 64.04 26.63
C LEU A 5 4.67 64.30 25.72
N GLU A 6 4.40 63.38 24.78
CA GLU A 6 3.03 63.04 24.37
C GLU A 6 2.90 61.54 24.08
N LYS A 7 1.79 60.97 24.53
CA LYS A 7 1.40 59.55 24.51
C LYS A 7 0.20 59.36 23.58
N ASP A 8 0.13 58.15 23.02
CA ASP A 8 -1.04 57.38 22.58
C ASP A 8 -1.84 57.80 21.32
N HIS A 9 -1.74 57.00 20.24
CA HIS A 9 -2.66 55.90 19.89
C HIS A 9 -2.55 55.52 18.39
N GLY A 10 -2.64 54.23 18.06
CA GLY A 10 -3.12 53.78 16.74
C GLY A 10 -2.30 52.73 15.98
N ASP A 11 -2.72 51.47 16.14
CA ASP A 11 -2.96 50.49 15.07
C ASP A 11 -1.81 49.70 14.38
N ASN A 12 -1.88 48.38 14.61
CA ASN A 12 -1.79 47.27 13.66
C ASN A 12 -0.56 47.06 12.77
N GLY A 13 0.12 45.92 12.96
CA GLY A 13 1.09 45.43 11.98
C GLY A 13 1.82 44.13 12.32
N VAL A 14 1.10 43.01 12.24
CA VAL A 14 1.64 41.64 12.33
C VAL A 14 2.77 41.40 11.31
N VAL A 15 3.99 41.12 11.79
CA VAL A 15 5.08 40.60 10.93
C VAL A 15 5.78 39.43 11.65
N THR A 16 5.13 38.27 11.70
CA THR A 16 5.80 37.02 12.14
C THR A 16 5.15 35.74 11.56
N LYS A 17 4.56 35.80 10.36
CA LYS A 17 3.99 34.61 9.66
C LYS A 17 4.55 34.32 8.25
N GLY A 18 5.48 35.14 7.74
CA GLY A 18 5.95 35.03 6.35
C GLY A 18 7.12 34.07 6.10
N ILE A 19 8.02 33.87 7.07
CA ILE A 19 9.33 33.25 6.80
C ILE A 19 9.28 31.71 6.91
N VAL A 20 8.40 31.14 7.75
CA VAL A 20 8.30 29.67 7.92
C VAL A 20 7.58 29.01 6.72
N LYS A 21 6.70 29.74 6.02
CA LYS A 21 5.97 29.22 4.85
C LYS A 21 6.81 29.16 3.57
N SER A 22 7.83 30.03 3.41
CA SER A 22 8.67 30.06 2.20
C SER A 22 9.72 28.93 2.20
N GLY A 23 10.26 28.56 3.36
CA GLY A 23 11.18 27.42 3.48
C GLY A 23 10.50 26.08 3.16
N GLN A 24 9.26 25.90 3.61
CA GLN A 24 8.45 24.72 3.28
C GLN A 24 8.08 24.67 1.79
N SER A 25 7.76 25.80 1.15
CA SER A 25 7.44 25.82 -0.29
C SER A 25 8.66 25.61 -1.18
N VAL A 26 9.84 26.11 -0.78
CA VAL A 26 11.11 25.87 -1.49
C VAL A 26 11.55 24.41 -1.34
N LEU A 27 11.48 23.86 -0.12
CA LEU A 27 11.82 22.45 0.12
C LEU A 27 10.85 21.52 -0.61
N TYR A 28 9.55 21.81 -0.56
CA TYR A 28 8.52 21.06 -1.28
C TYR A 28 8.76 21.07 -2.79
N ARG A 29 9.05 22.25 -3.37
CA ARG A 29 9.38 22.37 -4.79
C ARG A 29 10.66 21.60 -5.16
N LYS A 30 11.71 21.68 -4.34
CA LYS A 30 12.95 20.91 -4.57
C LYS A 30 12.72 19.39 -4.49
N ILE A 31 11.86 18.96 -3.57
CA ILE A 31 11.44 17.56 -3.46
C ILE A 31 10.68 17.14 -4.73
N LEU A 32 9.73 17.95 -5.21
CA LEU A 32 9.02 17.69 -6.46
C LEU A 32 9.97 17.66 -7.67
N GLU A 33 10.91 18.60 -7.78
CA GLU A 33 11.92 18.65 -8.84
C GLU A 33 12.82 17.41 -8.81
N TYR A 34 13.29 17.00 -7.63
CA TYR A 34 14.07 15.77 -7.46
C TYR A 34 13.27 14.54 -7.87
N PHE A 35 12.01 14.43 -7.45
CA PHE A 35 11.16 13.30 -7.81
C PHE A 35 10.80 13.28 -9.29
N GLN A 36 10.50 14.44 -9.90
CA GLN A 36 10.23 14.53 -11.33
C GLN A 36 11.48 14.17 -12.15
N SER A 37 12.66 14.62 -11.72
CA SER A 37 13.94 14.22 -12.32
C SER A 37 14.22 12.72 -12.14
N THR A 38 13.93 12.17 -10.97
CA THR A 38 14.10 10.74 -10.67
C THR A 38 13.13 9.88 -11.49
N LEU A 39 11.88 10.32 -11.62
CA LEU A 39 10.86 9.72 -12.48
C LEU A 39 11.29 9.69 -13.93
N GLN A 40 11.73 10.83 -14.46
CA GLN A 40 12.19 10.93 -15.83
C GLN A 40 13.42 10.05 -16.05
N SER A 41 14.40 10.10 -15.15
CA SER A 41 15.60 9.25 -15.22
C SER A 41 15.26 7.76 -15.14
N SER A 42 14.32 7.37 -14.27
CA SER A 42 13.89 5.97 -14.14
C SER A 42 13.13 5.53 -15.39
N TYR A 43 12.24 6.36 -15.93
CA TYR A 43 11.54 6.09 -17.18
C TYR A 43 12.50 5.97 -18.37
N ASP A 44 13.46 6.89 -18.49
CA ASP A 44 14.47 6.85 -19.55
C ASP A 44 15.35 5.60 -19.42
N GLN A 45 15.71 5.18 -18.21
CA GLN A 45 16.41 3.92 -17.96
C GLN A 45 15.56 2.70 -18.32
N ILE A 46 14.27 2.68 -17.97
CA ILE A 46 13.33 1.62 -18.36
C ILE A 46 13.22 1.54 -19.89
N MET A 47 13.11 2.67 -20.58
CA MET A 47 13.03 2.70 -22.06
C MET A 47 14.35 2.27 -22.73
N LYS A 48 15.50 2.64 -22.15
CA LYS A 48 16.81 2.12 -22.57
C LYS A 48 16.90 0.61 -22.38
N LEU A 49 16.36 0.09 -21.28
CA LEU A 49 16.32 -1.35 -20.97
C LEU A 49 15.45 -2.16 -21.91
N VAL A 50 14.30 -1.60 -22.30
CA VAL A 50 13.46 -2.17 -23.36
C VAL A 50 14.22 -2.29 -24.68
N SER A 51 15.20 -1.41 -24.92
CA SER A 51 16.01 -1.36 -26.14
C SER A 51 17.32 -2.16 -26.06
N ASN A 52 17.89 -2.34 -24.85
CA ASN A 52 19.10 -3.11 -24.59
C ASN A 52 19.02 -3.76 -23.18
N PRO A 53 18.80 -5.09 -23.08
CA PRO A 53 18.43 -5.74 -21.83
C PRO A 53 19.61 -6.08 -20.89
N VAL A 54 20.84 -5.69 -21.23
CA VAL A 54 22.03 -5.95 -20.39
C VAL A 54 22.29 -4.74 -19.49
N LEU A 55 22.22 -4.96 -18.17
CA LEU A 55 22.52 -3.96 -17.15
C LEU A 55 23.85 -4.24 -16.47
N GLU A 56 24.58 -3.18 -16.16
CA GLU A 56 25.64 -3.25 -15.15
C GLU A 56 25.04 -3.32 -13.74
N VAL A 57 25.81 -3.85 -12.78
CA VAL A 57 25.38 -4.06 -11.38
C VAL A 57 24.88 -2.77 -10.73
N ASP A 58 25.60 -1.66 -10.91
CA ASP A 58 25.24 -0.35 -10.31
C ASP A 58 23.97 0.25 -10.91
N GLU A 59 23.74 0.04 -12.21
CA GLU A 59 22.52 0.46 -12.91
C GLU A 59 21.32 -0.35 -12.43
N ALA A 60 21.51 -1.67 -12.29
CA ALA A 60 20.49 -2.58 -11.78
C ALA A 60 20.09 -2.24 -10.33
N LEU A 61 21.07 -1.91 -9.48
CA LEU A 61 20.82 -1.45 -8.11
C LEU A 61 20.07 -0.13 -8.06
N SER A 62 20.54 0.85 -8.81
CA SER A 62 19.94 2.18 -8.88
C SER A 62 18.48 2.10 -9.31
N LEU A 63 18.19 1.25 -10.29
CA LEU A 63 16.84 1.02 -10.77
C LEU A 63 15.95 0.34 -9.73
N ILE A 64 16.43 -0.72 -9.06
CA ILE A 64 15.65 -1.40 -8.01
C ILE A 64 15.34 -0.45 -6.86
N LEU A 65 16.38 0.17 -6.29
CA LEU A 65 16.23 1.05 -5.13
C LEU A 65 15.42 2.29 -5.49
N GLY A 66 15.67 2.90 -6.66
CA GLY A 66 14.90 4.03 -7.17
C GLY A 66 13.41 3.71 -7.29
N ASN A 67 13.06 2.56 -7.85
CA ASN A 67 11.66 2.12 -7.96
C ASN A 67 11.01 1.84 -6.60
N ILE A 68 11.74 1.26 -5.65
CA ILE A 68 11.25 1.07 -4.27
C ILE A 68 10.97 2.43 -3.61
N PHE A 69 11.92 3.36 -3.67
CA PHE A 69 11.73 4.70 -3.10
C PHE A 69 10.58 5.45 -3.76
N PHE A 70 10.47 5.33 -5.08
CA PHE A 70 9.40 5.98 -5.83
C PHE A 70 8.02 5.39 -5.48
N PHE A 71 7.90 4.09 -5.31
CA PHE A 71 6.68 3.46 -4.84
C PHE A 71 6.30 3.87 -3.41
N CYS A 72 7.27 3.87 -2.49
CA CYS A 72 7.07 4.38 -1.13
C CYS A 72 6.57 5.84 -1.17
N PHE A 73 7.12 6.66 -2.07
CA PHE A 73 6.67 8.03 -2.29
C PHE A 73 5.23 8.09 -2.79
N LEU A 74 4.86 7.34 -3.83
CA LEU A 74 3.51 7.31 -4.39
C LEU A 74 2.44 7.02 -3.34
N PHE A 75 2.71 6.09 -2.43
CA PHE A 75 1.79 5.73 -1.36
C PHE A 75 1.83 6.68 -0.14
N SER A 76 2.90 7.45 0.01
CA SER A 76 3.04 8.47 1.06
C SER A 76 2.58 9.86 0.62
N GLN A 77 1.93 9.98 -0.54
CA GLN A 77 1.55 11.27 -1.10
C GLN A 77 0.50 11.97 -0.22
N PRO A 78 0.81 13.15 0.35
CA PRO A 78 -0.12 13.85 1.24
C PRO A 78 -1.36 14.39 0.53
N PHE A 79 -1.29 14.57 -0.79
CA PHE A 79 -2.36 15.16 -1.61
C PHE A 79 -3.03 14.16 -2.56
N GLY A 80 -2.58 12.89 -2.59
CA GLY A 80 -3.13 11.88 -3.50
C GLY A 80 -3.06 12.28 -4.97
N PHE A 81 -1.88 12.69 -5.46
CA PHE A 81 -1.70 13.12 -6.86
C PHE A 81 -2.03 12.02 -7.86
N LEU A 82 -1.81 10.77 -7.46
CA LEU A 82 -2.08 9.59 -8.26
C LEU A 82 -3.02 8.68 -7.47
N PRO A 83 -4.22 8.34 -8.00
CA PRO A 83 -5.10 7.39 -7.34
C PRO A 83 -4.45 6.01 -7.31
N LEU A 84 -4.89 5.14 -6.39
CA LEU A 84 -4.45 3.75 -6.42
C LEU A 84 -4.87 3.07 -7.73
N TYR A 85 -6.10 3.33 -8.15
CA TYR A 85 -6.72 2.81 -9.35
C TYR A 85 -7.65 3.86 -9.96
N SER A 86 -7.58 4.03 -11.28
CA SER A 86 -8.53 4.82 -12.06
C SER A 86 -9.28 3.92 -13.04
N PRO A 87 -10.63 3.92 -13.02
CA PRO A 87 -11.44 3.15 -13.96
C PRO A 87 -11.47 3.72 -15.38
N ASN A 88 -10.99 4.95 -15.58
CA ASN A 88 -11.05 5.67 -16.87
C ASN A 88 -9.71 5.63 -17.62
N ASP A 89 -8.84 4.67 -17.31
CA ASP A 89 -7.47 4.56 -17.86
C ASP A 89 -6.60 5.82 -17.66
N GLU A 90 -6.93 6.65 -16.67
CA GLU A 90 -6.03 7.70 -16.23
C GLU A 90 -4.81 7.10 -15.52
N PRO A 91 -3.66 7.79 -15.47
CA PRO A 91 -2.51 7.33 -14.71
C PRO A 91 -2.90 7.01 -13.27
N ASP A 92 -2.51 5.82 -12.80
CA ASP A 92 -2.72 5.38 -11.43
C ASP A 92 -1.55 4.51 -10.93
N ILE A 93 -1.52 4.24 -9.64
CA ILE A 93 -0.43 3.47 -9.02
C ILE A 93 -0.43 2.01 -9.49
N VAL A 94 -1.59 1.37 -9.66
CA VAL A 94 -1.70 -0.03 -10.14
C VAL A 94 -1.07 -0.20 -11.52
N GLY A 95 -1.33 0.71 -12.45
CA GLY A 95 -0.76 0.71 -13.80
C GLY A 95 0.73 0.94 -13.78
N PHE A 96 1.18 1.90 -12.96
CA PHE A 96 2.61 2.15 -12.78
C PHE A 96 3.34 0.92 -12.22
N VAL A 97 2.81 0.29 -11.18
CA VAL A 97 3.42 -0.90 -10.56
C VAL A 97 3.43 -2.10 -11.50
N GLY A 98 2.35 -2.30 -12.26
CA GLY A 98 2.30 -3.33 -13.30
C GLY A 98 3.45 -3.18 -14.30
N ASN A 99 3.77 -1.95 -14.70
CA ASN A 99 4.86 -1.65 -15.62
C ASN A 99 6.25 -1.75 -14.98
N LEU A 100 6.39 -1.39 -13.71
CA LEU A 100 7.69 -1.47 -13.00
C LEU A 100 8.26 -2.89 -12.94
N ARG A 101 7.41 -3.91 -13.01
CA ARG A 101 7.86 -5.31 -13.01
C ARG A 101 8.81 -5.62 -14.17
N TRP A 102 8.62 -4.98 -15.32
CA TRP A 102 9.51 -5.12 -16.48
C TRP A 102 10.91 -4.55 -16.23
N ALA A 103 11.04 -3.58 -15.33
CA ALA A 103 12.32 -3.03 -14.90
C ALA A 103 13.05 -3.98 -13.94
N PHE A 104 12.32 -4.74 -13.13
CA PHE A 104 12.91 -5.63 -12.11
C PHE A 104 13.52 -6.90 -12.67
N ILE A 105 12.99 -7.44 -13.78
CA ILE A 105 13.49 -8.68 -14.40
C ILE A 105 14.95 -8.56 -14.87
N PRO A 106 15.36 -7.56 -15.68
CA PRO A 106 16.76 -7.43 -16.09
C PRO A 106 17.67 -7.10 -14.91
N SER A 107 17.21 -6.27 -13.95
CA SER A 107 17.97 -6.02 -12.72
C SER A 107 18.19 -7.27 -11.88
N PHE A 108 17.24 -8.21 -11.88
CA PHE A 108 17.40 -9.48 -11.21
C PHE A 108 18.59 -10.28 -11.78
N TYR A 109 18.66 -10.45 -13.10
CA TYR A 109 19.73 -11.22 -13.73
C TYR A 109 21.11 -10.58 -13.50
N ALA A 110 21.20 -9.25 -13.48
CA ALA A 110 22.44 -8.54 -13.19
C ALA A 110 22.91 -8.72 -11.73
N LEU A 111 21.99 -8.93 -10.78
CA LEU A 111 22.29 -8.95 -9.35
C LEU A 111 22.29 -10.36 -8.72
N GLU A 112 21.73 -11.37 -9.39
CA GLU A 112 21.53 -12.72 -8.83
C GLU A 112 22.85 -13.38 -8.37
N HIS A 113 23.91 -13.20 -9.14
CA HIS A 113 25.22 -13.79 -8.88
C HIS A 113 26.19 -12.84 -8.17
N GLY A 114 25.76 -11.64 -7.80
CA GLY A 114 26.58 -10.61 -7.18
C GLY A 114 26.42 -10.50 -5.65
N GLU A 115 27.23 -9.63 -5.05
CA GLU A 115 27.20 -9.33 -3.59
C GLU A 115 25.86 -8.73 -3.14
N PHE A 116 25.09 -8.18 -4.09
CA PHE A 116 23.80 -7.54 -3.85
C PHE A 116 22.60 -8.47 -4.00
N ASN A 117 22.80 -9.79 -4.15
CA ASN A 117 21.70 -10.75 -4.29
C ASN A 117 20.71 -10.71 -3.11
N LYS A 118 21.16 -10.25 -1.93
CA LYS A 118 20.32 -10.08 -0.73
C LYS A 118 19.24 -9.02 -0.94
N VAL A 119 19.50 -8.00 -1.76
CA VAL A 119 18.49 -7.00 -2.15
C VAL A 119 17.35 -7.68 -2.92
N LEU A 120 17.68 -8.63 -3.81
CA LEU A 120 16.67 -9.39 -4.56
C LEU A 120 15.87 -10.34 -3.66
N VAL A 121 16.52 -10.98 -2.67
CA VAL A 121 15.85 -11.82 -1.68
C VAL A 121 14.91 -11.00 -0.81
N PHE A 122 15.35 -9.82 -0.35
CA PHE A 122 14.53 -8.89 0.43
C PHE A 122 13.31 -8.41 -0.36
N CYS A 123 13.45 -8.19 -1.67
CA CYS A 123 12.34 -7.74 -2.51
C CYS A 123 11.47 -8.91 -3.02
N GLU A 124 11.86 -10.17 -2.80
CA GLU A 124 11.25 -11.37 -3.38
C GLU A 124 11.02 -11.29 -4.90
N LEU A 125 11.83 -10.48 -5.59
CA LEU A 125 11.75 -10.20 -7.03
C LEU A 125 12.33 -11.32 -7.88
N ARG A 126 12.55 -12.52 -7.31
CA ARG A 126 12.96 -13.68 -8.10
C ARG A 126 11.90 -13.93 -9.17
N PRO A 127 12.24 -13.82 -10.47
CA PRO A 127 11.36 -14.32 -11.51
C PRO A 127 11.11 -15.80 -11.21
N PRO A 128 9.88 -16.30 -11.40
CA PRO A 128 9.58 -17.72 -11.20
C PRO A 128 10.55 -18.50 -12.08
N LYS A 129 11.41 -19.32 -11.45
CA LYS A 129 12.48 -20.02 -12.18
C LYS A 129 11.95 -21.10 -13.09
N ASP A 130 10.77 -21.64 -12.82
CA ASP A 130 10.14 -22.66 -13.64
C ASP A 130 8.61 -22.52 -13.60
N ALA A 131 7.95 -22.86 -14.72
CA ALA A 131 6.50 -23.02 -14.80
C ALA A 131 5.97 -24.09 -13.81
N ASP A 132 6.84 -24.93 -13.24
CA ASP A 132 6.49 -26.00 -12.32
C ASP A 132 6.31 -25.56 -10.86
N GLU A 133 6.82 -24.39 -10.44
CA GLU A 133 6.48 -23.81 -9.13
C GLU A 133 5.01 -23.35 -9.06
N PHE A 134 4.30 -23.30 -10.20
CA PHE A 134 2.90 -22.85 -10.26
C PHE A 134 1.87 -23.94 -10.02
N TYR A 135 2.22 -25.21 -10.28
CA TYR A 135 1.25 -26.32 -10.27
C TYR A 135 1.39 -27.26 -9.07
N GLY A 136 2.37 -27.02 -8.20
CA GLY A 136 2.52 -27.76 -6.96
C GLY A 136 1.34 -27.59 -5.99
N TYR A 137 1.12 -28.62 -5.16
CA TYR A 137 0.27 -28.57 -3.98
C TYR A 137 0.84 -27.59 -2.95
N TYR A 138 0.69 -26.28 -3.19
CA TYR A 138 0.95 -25.28 -2.17
C TYR A 138 -0.08 -25.43 -1.05
N VAL A 139 0.43 -25.75 0.14
CA VAL A 139 -0.33 -25.75 1.38
C VAL A 139 -0.26 -24.33 1.93
N PHE A 140 -1.40 -23.65 1.95
CA PHE A 140 -1.49 -22.34 2.57
C PHE A 140 -1.33 -22.47 4.07
N SER A 141 -0.64 -21.50 4.67
CA SER A 141 -0.65 -21.33 6.10
C SER A 141 -2.08 -21.00 6.57
N ASP A 142 -2.42 -21.30 7.82
CA ASP A 142 -3.76 -21.06 8.39
C ASP A 142 -4.02 -19.59 8.75
N TYR A 143 -3.36 -18.63 8.09
CA TYR A 143 -3.60 -17.22 8.29
C TYR A 143 -5.04 -16.86 7.87
N PRO A 144 -5.88 -16.27 8.75
CA PRO A 144 -7.32 -16.18 8.52
C PRO A 144 -7.71 -15.45 7.22
N ILE A 145 -6.99 -14.36 6.88
CA ILE A 145 -7.24 -13.58 5.66
C ILE A 145 -6.89 -14.39 4.40
N VAL A 146 -5.74 -15.07 4.40
CA VAL A 146 -5.30 -15.88 3.26
C VAL A 146 -6.22 -17.08 3.05
N ALA A 147 -6.53 -17.80 4.13
CA ALA A 147 -7.42 -18.95 4.12
C ALA A 147 -8.80 -18.58 3.58
N GLU A 148 -9.34 -17.43 4.01
CA GLU A 148 -10.64 -16.94 3.57
C GLU A 148 -10.64 -16.53 2.09
N LEU A 149 -9.66 -15.73 1.65
CA LEU A 149 -9.55 -15.36 0.23
C LEU A 149 -9.40 -16.60 -0.66
N ASN A 150 -8.61 -17.59 -0.24
CA ASN A 150 -8.47 -18.85 -0.97
C ASN A 150 -9.78 -19.66 -1.00
N ARG A 151 -10.54 -19.68 0.10
CA ARG A 151 -11.87 -20.29 0.16
C ARG A 151 -12.83 -19.64 -0.85
N GLN A 152 -12.85 -18.31 -0.90
CA GLN A 152 -13.69 -17.56 -1.82
C GLN A 152 -13.26 -17.73 -3.26
N LEU A 153 -11.96 -17.71 -3.55
CA LEU A 153 -11.44 -17.98 -4.88
C LEU A 153 -11.90 -19.35 -5.40
N LYS A 154 -11.80 -20.39 -4.56
CA LYS A 154 -12.30 -21.74 -4.89
C LYS A 154 -13.81 -21.75 -5.13
N GLN A 155 -14.57 -20.97 -4.37
CA GLN A 155 -16.02 -20.85 -4.55
C GLN A 155 -16.33 -20.17 -5.89
N CYS A 156 -15.71 -19.01 -6.17
CA CYS A 156 -15.88 -18.30 -7.43
C CYS A 156 -15.54 -19.16 -8.66
N PHE A 157 -14.51 -20.01 -8.55
CA PHE A 157 -14.15 -20.97 -9.61
C PHE A 157 -15.19 -22.07 -9.77
N LYS A 158 -15.69 -22.66 -8.68
CA LYS A 158 -16.77 -23.65 -8.72
C LYS A 158 -18.06 -23.08 -9.32
N ASP A 159 -18.35 -21.82 -9.04
CA ASP A 159 -19.54 -21.12 -9.53
C ASP A 159 -19.38 -20.60 -10.97
N GLY A 160 -18.21 -20.81 -11.60
CA GLY A 160 -17.92 -20.37 -12.97
C GLY A 160 -17.74 -18.86 -13.14
N THR A 161 -17.69 -18.09 -12.05
CA THR A 161 -17.46 -16.63 -12.08
C THR A 161 -15.99 -16.26 -12.29
N VAL A 162 -15.09 -17.21 -12.06
CA VAL A 162 -13.65 -17.12 -12.31
C VAL A 162 -13.28 -18.27 -13.25
N SER A 163 -12.64 -17.93 -14.37
CA SER A 163 -12.10 -18.89 -15.33
C SER A 163 -10.85 -19.59 -14.77
N GLU A 164 -10.45 -20.69 -15.41
CA GLU A 164 -9.26 -21.44 -14.99
C GLU A 164 -7.95 -20.60 -15.05
N PRO A 165 -7.66 -19.81 -16.10
CA PRO A 165 -6.48 -18.93 -16.11
C PRO A 165 -6.50 -17.85 -15.02
N GLU A 166 -7.67 -17.28 -14.75
CA GLU A 166 -7.86 -16.31 -13.66
C GLU A 166 -7.62 -16.98 -12.31
N PHE A 167 -8.17 -18.17 -12.09
CA PHE A 167 -7.99 -18.95 -10.86
C PHE A 167 -6.52 -19.19 -10.54
N PHE A 168 -5.74 -19.66 -11.52
CA PHE A 168 -4.31 -19.89 -11.32
C PHE A 168 -3.53 -18.60 -11.03
N SER A 169 -3.89 -17.51 -11.69
CA SER A 169 -3.28 -16.20 -11.46
C SER A 169 -3.57 -15.67 -10.06
N TYR A 170 -4.82 -15.70 -9.62
CA TYR A 170 -5.21 -15.28 -8.27
C TYR A 170 -4.63 -16.18 -7.19
N ARG A 171 -4.64 -17.50 -7.40
CA ARG A 171 -4.07 -18.45 -6.44
C ARG A 171 -2.60 -18.16 -6.20
N ALA A 172 -1.83 -17.92 -7.25
CA ALA A 172 -0.41 -17.58 -7.11
C ALA A 172 -0.17 -16.25 -6.41
N THR A 173 -1.00 -15.23 -6.68
CA THR A 173 -0.95 -13.96 -5.95
C THR A 173 -1.25 -14.16 -4.45
N LEU A 174 -2.18 -15.05 -4.10
CA LEU A 174 -2.45 -15.42 -2.70
C LEU A 174 -1.30 -16.19 -2.05
N GLN A 175 -0.59 -17.05 -2.79
CA GLN A 175 0.61 -17.73 -2.27
C GLN A 175 1.69 -16.73 -1.90
N LYS A 176 1.83 -15.64 -2.69
CA LYS A 176 2.76 -14.55 -2.37
C LYS A 176 2.32 -13.76 -1.14
N LEU A 177 1.01 -13.58 -0.92
CA LEU A 177 0.50 -13.01 0.33
C LEU A 177 0.86 -13.88 1.53
N ASP A 178 0.65 -15.19 1.42
CA ASP A 178 0.95 -16.15 2.49
C ASP A 178 2.43 -16.11 2.90
N ARG A 179 3.33 -16.09 1.91
CA ARG A 179 4.77 -15.91 2.13
C ARG A 179 5.10 -14.54 2.74
N SER A 180 4.40 -13.48 2.32
CA SER A 180 4.53 -12.16 2.93
C SER A 180 4.16 -12.17 4.42
N PHE A 181 3.10 -12.87 4.81
CA PHE A 181 2.73 -13.03 6.23
C PHE A 181 3.79 -13.81 7.01
N LEU A 182 4.30 -14.91 6.46
CA LEU A 182 5.38 -15.68 7.08
C LEU A 182 6.65 -14.82 7.26
N ALA A 183 7.07 -14.11 6.21
CA ALA A 183 8.23 -13.22 6.27
C ALA A 183 8.01 -12.07 7.28
N MET A 184 6.79 -11.54 7.37
CA MET A 184 6.44 -10.52 8.35
C MET A 184 6.68 -11.04 9.78
N VAL A 185 6.26 -12.27 10.08
CA VAL A 185 6.46 -12.92 11.40
C VAL A 185 7.93 -13.19 11.66
N ASP A 186 8.63 -13.79 10.70
CA ASP A 186 10.03 -14.20 10.86
C ASP A 186 10.98 -13.00 11.06
N ASN A 187 10.69 -11.88 10.39
CA ASN A 187 11.53 -10.69 10.44
C ASN A 187 11.00 -9.60 11.38
N ASN A 188 9.77 -9.75 11.89
CA ASN A 188 9.05 -8.71 12.63
C ASN A 188 8.96 -7.38 11.84
N LEU A 189 8.72 -7.46 10.52
CA LEU A 189 8.72 -6.30 9.60
C LEU A 189 7.41 -6.18 8.84
N ALA A 190 6.59 -5.17 9.20
CA ALA A 190 5.34 -4.86 8.52
C ALA A 190 5.50 -4.62 7.00
N SER A 191 6.65 -4.06 6.57
CA SER A 191 6.97 -3.79 5.16
C SER A 191 6.86 -5.02 4.24
N CYS A 192 6.93 -6.24 4.79
CA CYS A 192 6.70 -7.49 4.06
C CYS A 192 5.31 -7.57 3.41
N ILE A 193 4.29 -6.94 3.99
CA ILE A 193 2.92 -6.89 3.44
C ILE A 193 2.81 -5.82 2.35
N PHE A 194 3.46 -4.67 2.54
CA PHE A 194 3.42 -3.56 1.58
C PHE A 194 4.00 -3.92 0.21
N ARG A 195 5.01 -4.79 0.16
CA ARG A 195 5.55 -5.30 -1.10
C ARG A 195 4.61 -6.26 -1.86
N TRP A 196 3.51 -6.73 -1.27
CA TRP A 196 2.62 -7.71 -1.91
C TRP A 196 2.06 -7.22 -3.25
N LEU A 197 1.75 -5.93 -3.38
CA LEU A 197 1.27 -5.36 -4.65
C LEU A 197 2.27 -5.56 -5.80
N PHE A 198 3.58 -5.44 -5.55
CA PHE A 198 4.61 -5.73 -6.56
C PHE A 198 4.67 -7.21 -6.97
N MET A 199 4.21 -8.09 -6.08
CA MET A 199 4.22 -9.53 -6.31
C MET A 199 2.96 -10.02 -7.02
N PHE A 200 1.97 -9.16 -7.25
CA PHE A 200 0.82 -9.49 -8.09
C PHE A 200 1.31 -9.94 -9.46
N ARG A 201 0.69 -10.98 -10.00
CA ARG A 201 0.97 -11.38 -11.37
C ARG A 201 0.56 -10.30 -12.36
N GLU A 202 1.30 -10.23 -13.46
CA GLU A 202 0.97 -9.33 -14.57
C GLU A 202 -0.49 -9.45 -15.00
N SER A 203 -0.97 -10.69 -15.17
CA SER A 203 -2.36 -10.97 -15.52
C SER A 203 -3.37 -10.38 -14.53
N VAL A 204 -3.03 -10.30 -13.22
CA VAL A 204 -3.92 -9.72 -12.22
C VAL A 204 -4.06 -8.20 -12.39
N PHE A 205 -3.02 -7.50 -12.84
CA PHE A 205 -3.14 -6.08 -13.20
C PHE A 205 -4.09 -5.90 -14.40
N GLY A 206 -4.00 -6.77 -15.40
CA GLY A 206 -4.97 -6.83 -16.50
C GLY A 206 -6.40 -7.07 -16.01
N PHE A 207 -6.59 -8.02 -15.10
CA PHE A 207 -7.91 -8.31 -14.51
C PHE A 207 -8.47 -7.15 -13.69
N ILE A 208 -7.63 -6.35 -13.02
CA ILE A 208 -8.06 -5.11 -12.37
C ILE A 208 -8.59 -4.12 -13.42
N ARG A 209 -7.89 -3.94 -14.54
CA ARG A 209 -8.34 -3.06 -15.65
C ARG A 209 -9.64 -3.53 -16.28
N GLU A 210 -9.80 -4.83 -16.42
CA GLU A 210 -11.03 -5.45 -16.93
C GLU A 210 -12.20 -5.38 -15.92
N GLY A 211 -12.01 -4.81 -14.73
CA GLY A 211 -13.07 -4.68 -13.73
C GLY A 211 -13.46 -6.01 -13.09
N LYS A 212 -12.57 -7.01 -13.07
CA LYS A 212 -12.85 -8.34 -12.52
C LYS A 212 -12.99 -8.25 -11.01
N PHE A 213 -14.13 -8.73 -10.50
CA PHE A 213 -14.50 -8.63 -9.10
C PHE A 213 -13.41 -9.15 -8.15
N PHE A 214 -12.90 -10.36 -8.41
CA PHE A 214 -11.92 -10.96 -7.51
C PHE A 214 -10.57 -10.23 -7.54
N ALA A 215 -10.19 -9.63 -8.66
CA ALA A 215 -8.98 -8.82 -8.77
C ALA A 215 -9.10 -7.54 -7.92
N HIS A 216 -10.25 -6.86 -7.98
CA HIS A 216 -10.57 -5.74 -7.10
C HIS A 216 -10.62 -6.17 -5.63
N LYS A 217 -11.12 -7.37 -5.33
CA LYS A 217 -11.11 -7.91 -3.96
C LYS A 217 -9.70 -8.09 -3.43
N LEU A 218 -8.75 -8.59 -4.24
CA LEU A 218 -7.33 -8.66 -3.83
C LEU A 218 -6.74 -7.28 -3.53
N LEU A 219 -7.01 -6.29 -4.39
CA LEU A 219 -6.53 -4.91 -4.19
C LEU A 219 -7.19 -4.22 -2.99
N PHE A 220 -8.45 -4.55 -2.69
CA PHE A 220 -9.14 -4.14 -1.46
C PHE A 220 -8.44 -4.67 -0.21
N TYR A 221 -8.14 -5.98 -0.15
CA TYR A 221 -7.41 -6.53 1.00
C TYR A 221 -5.99 -5.99 1.12
N TYR A 222 -5.29 -5.76 0.00
CA TYR A 222 -3.99 -5.07 0.02
C TYR A 222 -4.11 -3.70 0.69
N SER A 223 -5.15 -2.94 0.34
CA SER A 223 -5.42 -1.60 0.87
C SER A 223 -5.72 -1.63 2.37
N CYS A 224 -6.59 -2.54 2.81
CA CYS A 224 -6.90 -2.72 4.23
C CYS A 224 -5.68 -3.16 5.05
N LEU A 225 -4.93 -4.15 4.56
CA LEU A 225 -3.73 -4.63 5.22
C LEU A 225 -2.67 -3.54 5.36
N SER A 226 -2.42 -2.77 4.29
CA SER A 226 -1.46 -1.67 4.32
C SER A 226 -1.85 -0.56 5.31
N TYR A 227 -3.15 -0.36 5.52
CA TYR A 227 -3.66 0.56 6.54
C TYR A 227 -3.45 0.00 7.95
N TRP A 228 -3.89 -1.24 8.20
CA TRP A 228 -3.81 -1.85 9.53
C TRP A 228 -2.37 -2.02 10.01
N THR A 229 -1.43 -2.28 9.12
CA THR A 229 -0.01 -2.39 9.47
C THR A 229 0.66 -1.03 9.67
N GLY A 230 -0.06 0.09 9.56
CA GLY A 230 0.49 1.43 9.83
C GLY A 230 1.56 1.92 8.85
N ILE A 231 1.88 1.16 7.80
CA ILE A 231 2.94 1.49 6.83
C ILE A 231 2.62 2.77 6.07
N MET A 232 1.34 2.96 5.75
CA MET A 232 0.83 4.17 5.09
C MET A 232 0.56 5.31 6.06
N GLY A 233 0.95 5.12 7.32
CA GLY A 233 0.50 5.83 8.47
C GLY A 233 1.60 6.65 9.14
N VAL A 234 2.31 7.48 8.38
CA VAL A 234 3.27 8.42 8.98
C VAL A 234 2.97 9.84 8.53
N ARG A 235 2.11 10.52 9.30
CA ARG A 235 2.25 11.95 9.66
C ARG A 235 1.20 12.37 10.70
N GLY A 236 1.70 12.76 11.87
CA GLY A 236 0.95 13.36 12.95
C GLY A 236 1.75 13.37 14.24
N THR A 237 2.95 13.97 14.26
CA THR A 237 3.71 14.29 15.50
C THR A 237 3.02 15.42 16.28
N GLY A 238 1.74 15.24 16.53
CA GLY A 238 0.85 16.17 17.19
C GLY A 238 -0.40 15.39 17.54
N VAL A 239 -0.55 15.14 18.84
CA VAL A 239 -1.75 14.62 19.49
C VAL A 239 -2.99 15.21 18.79
N GLY A 240 -3.68 14.40 17.99
CA GLY A 240 -4.93 14.78 17.31
C GLY A 240 -4.96 14.76 15.77
N ALA A 241 -3.85 14.66 15.05
CA ALA A 241 -3.87 14.55 13.58
C ALA A 241 -3.95 13.08 13.14
N GLY A 242 -5.15 12.62 12.78
CA GLY A 242 -5.40 11.24 12.37
C GLY A 242 -4.64 10.82 11.11
N LEU A 243 -4.23 9.56 11.09
CA LEU A 243 -3.66 8.85 9.96
C LEU A 243 -4.63 8.91 8.76
N LYS A 244 -4.27 9.69 7.74
CA LYS A 244 -4.98 9.73 6.45
C LYS A 244 -4.03 9.30 5.36
N CYS A 245 -4.41 8.28 4.61
CA CYS A 245 -3.77 7.93 3.34
C CYS A 245 -4.85 8.10 2.27
N PRO A 246 -4.98 9.29 1.65
CA PRO A 246 -6.07 9.59 0.71
C PRO A 246 -6.17 8.55 -0.41
N VAL A 247 -5.03 8.12 -0.94
CA VAL A 247 -4.91 7.10 -1.98
C VAL A 247 -5.63 5.79 -1.62
N ILE A 248 -5.46 5.31 -0.38
CA ILE A 248 -6.09 4.09 0.11
C ILE A 248 -7.56 4.33 0.42
N GLU A 249 -7.89 5.43 1.11
CA GLU A 249 -9.28 5.75 1.47
C GLU A 249 -10.16 5.92 0.22
N ASP A 250 -9.67 6.64 -0.79
CA ASP A 250 -10.36 6.87 -2.06
C ASP A 250 -10.63 5.55 -2.78
N TYR A 251 -9.65 4.64 -2.80
CA TYR A 251 -9.84 3.32 -3.38
C TYR A 251 -10.86 2.47 -2.60
N LEU A 252 -10.84 2.50 -1.27
CA LEU A 252 -11.82 1.78 -0.45
C LEU A 252 -13.23 2.31 -0.67
N GLN A 253 -13.39 3.62 -0.85
CA GLN A 253 -14.67 4.23 -1.25
C GLN A 253 -15.10 3.75 -2.64
N TYR A 254 -14.20 3.76 -3.60
CA TYR A 254 -14.46 3.22 -4.94
C TYR A 254 -14.90 1.75 -4.88
N TYR A 255 -14.18 0.90 -4.14
CA TYR A 255 -14.52 -0.52 -4.01
C TYR A 255 -15.92 -0.71 -3.41
N ARG A 256 -16.26 0.05 -2.35
CA ARG A 256 -17.61 0.02 -1.79
C ARG A 256 -18.67 0.39 -2.84
N GLN A 257 -18.45 1.44 -3.62
CA GLN A 257 -19.38 1.86 -4.69
C GLN A 257 -19.49 0.80 -5.79
N TYR A 258 -18.37 0.17 -6.16
CA TYR A 258 -18.31 -0.94 -7.12
C TYR A 258 -19.16 -2.13 -6.64
N ILE A 259 -19.00 -2.53 -5.37
CA ILE A 259 -19.76 -3.63 -4.74
C ILE A 259 -21.24 -3.29 -4.66
N PHE A 260 -21.62 -2.09 -4.22
CA PHE A 260 -23.02 -1.68 -4.10
C PHE A 260 -23.70 -1.55 -5.47
N THR A 261 -22.99 -1.07 -6.48
CA THR A 261 -23.50 -1.04 -7.86
C THR A 261 -23.77 -2.45 -8.38
N ARG A 262 -22.90 -3.41 -8.05
CA ARG A 262 -22.98 -4.79 -8.56
C ARG A 262 -23.98 -5.67 -7.80
N PHE A 263 -24.06 -5.54 -6.47
CA PHE A 263 -24.81 -6.46 -5.60
C PHE A 263 -25.91 -5.78 -4.77
N GLY A 264 -26.01 -4.45 -4.80
CA GLY A 264 -26.96 -3.65 -4.00
C GLY A 264 -26.60 -3.52 -2.52
N LYS A 265 -25.61 -4.26 -2.04
CA LYS A 265 -25.11 -4.30 -0.66
C LYS A 265 -23.71 -4.88 -0.62
N TRP A 266 -23.10 -4.94 0.56
CA TRP A 266 -21.91 -5.77 0.75
C TRP A 266 -22.21 -7.24 0.43
N ASP A 267 -21.38 -7.82 -0.43
CA ASP A 267 -21.46 -9.24 -0.79
C ASP A 267 -20.92 -10.14 0.34
N ASP A 268 -19.92 -9.65 1.06
CA ASP A 268 -19.23 -10.37 2.14
C ASP A 268 -19.19 -9.53 3.43
N PRO A 269 -19.72 -10.05 4.56
CA PRO A 269 -19.64 -9.38 5.86
C PRO A 269 -18.22 -9.06 6.33
N ARG A 270 -17.20 -9.83 5.90
CA ARG A 270 -15.80 -9.52 6.24
C ARG A 270 -15.26 -8.35 5.45
N ASP A 271 -15.71 -8.15 4.21
CA ASP A 271 -15.36 -6.97 3.43
C ASP A 271 -15.96 -5.72 4.10
N GLU A 272 -17.23 -5.80 4.54
CA GLU A 272 -17.86 -4.74 5.32
C GLU A 272 -17.09 -4.44 6.62
N ALA A 273 -16.74 -5.49 7.38
CA ALA A 273 -15.99 -5.32 8.61
C ALA A 273 -14.62 -4.67 8.36
N SER A 274 -13.92 -5.13 7.33
CA SER A 274 -12.61 -4.61 6.94
C SER A 274 -12.68 -3.13 6.53
N TYR A 275 -13.69 -2.79 5.73
CA TYR A 275 -13.96 -1.42 5.32
C TYR A 275 -14.26 -0.52 6.53
N ASN A 276 -15.14 -0.95 7.45
CA ASN A 276 -15.51 -0.17 8.63
C ASN A 276 -14.33 0.04 9.57
N LEU A 277 -13.49 -0.98 9.77
CA LEU A 277 -12.28 -0.85 10.57
C LEU A 277 -11.34 0.23 10.03
N VAL A 278 -11.16 0.30 8.72
CA VAL A 278 -10.30 1.33 8.10
C VAL A 278 -10.98 2.69 8.07
N ILE A 279 -12.18 2.79 7.50
CA ILE A 279 -12.82 4.06 7.17
C ILE A 279 -13.52 4.69 8.38
N LYS A 280 -14.27 3.91 9.16
CA LYS A 280 -15.01 4.41 10.32
C LYS A 280 -14.10 4.53 11.54
N TYR A 281 -13.37 3.47 11.85
CA TYR A 281 -12.63 3.37 13.11
C TYR A 281 -11.15 3.74 13.00
N ARG A 282 -10.60 3.83 11.78
CA ARG A 282 -9.16 4.09 11.56
C ARG A 282 -8.28 3.16 12.39
N TYR A 283 -8.70 1.90 12.45
CA TYR A 283 -8.08 0.87 13.26
C TYR A 283 -6.68 0.56 12.73
N VAL A 284 -5.68 0.63 13.60
CA VAL A 284 -4.31 0.23 13.31
C VAL A 284 -3.92 -0.87 14.28
N LEU A 285 -3.31 -1.93 13.75
CA LEU A 285 -2.80 -3.03 14.55
C LEU A 285 -1.52 -2.59 15.25
N SER A 286 -1.40 -2.99 16.51
CA SER A 286 -0.12 -2.87 17.21
C SER A 286 0.91 -3.74 16.50
N LEU A 287 1.93 -3.11 15.93
CA LEU A 287 3.08 -3.81 15.34
C LEU A 287 4.06 -4.35 16.39
N VAL A 288 3.84 -4.06 17.67
CA VAL A 288 4.67 -4.60 18.78
C VAL A 288 4.63 -6.13 18.77
N ASP A 289 3.49 -6.71 18.38
CA ASP A 289 3.32 -8.13 18.14
C ASP A 289 2.74 -8.33 16.75
N VAL A 290 3.61 -8.44 15.75
CA VAL A 290 3.24 -8.76 14.35
C VAL A 290 2.39 -10.04 14.24
N LYS A 291 2.47 -10.94 15.23
CA LYS A 291 1.56 -12.08 15.38
C LYS A 291 0.08 -11.69 15.43
N ASN A 292 -0.26 -10.55 16.02
CA ASN A 292 -1.64 -10.04 16.04
C ASN A 292 -2.15 -9.70 14.64
N VAL A 293 -1.25 -9.38 13.69
CA VAL A 293 -1.60 -9.14 12.30
C VAL A 293 -1.90 -10.45 11.57
N VAL A 294 -1.18 -11.52 11.87
CA VAL A 294 -1.35 -12.80 11.17
C VAL A 294 -2.55 -13.60 11.65
N GLU A 295 -3.00 -13.37 12.88
CA GLU A 295 -4.21 -13.95 13.46
C GLU A 295 -5.44 -13.04 13.30
N PHE A 296 -5.27 -11.88 12.65
CA PHE A 296 -6.28 -10.85 12.61
C PHE A 296 -7.57 -11.30 11.91
N ARG A 297 -8.70 -11.02 12.58
CA ARG A 297 -10.06 -11.30 12.11
C ARG A 297 -10.87 -10.00 12.14
N PRO A 298 -11.09 -9.34 10.98
CA PRO A 298 -11.77 -8.05 10.91
C PRO A 298 -13.14 -8.04 11.60
N GLU A 299 -13.92 -9.10 11.42
CA GLU A 299 -15.26 -9.25 12.01
C GLU A 299 -15.26 -9.43 13.53
N VAL A 300 -14.17 -9.92 14.11
CA VAL A 300 -14.02 -10.05 15.57
C VAL A 300 -13.64 -8.69 16.16
N ALA A 301 -12.67 -8.00 15.54
CA ALA A 301 -12.24 -6.68 15.96
C ALA A 301 -13.36 -5.64 15.86
N LEU A 302 -14.14 -5.64 14.77
CA LEU A 302 -15.27 -4.74 14.61
C LEU A 302 -16.31 -4.95 15.73
N ARG A 303 -16.68 -6.20 16.03
CA ARG A 303 -17.64 -6.52 17.10
C ARG A 303 -17.14 -6.07 18.47
N ALA A 304 -15.85 -6.23 18.75
CA ALA A 304 -15.25 -5.76 20.00
C ALA A 304 -15.36 -4.23 20.13
N ILE A 305 -15.10 -3.50 19.04
CA ILE A 305 -15.23 -2.04 19.01
C ILE A 305 -16.69 -1.61 19.20
N GLU A 306 -17.64 -2.24 18.51
CA GLU A 306 -19.06 -1.92 18.62
C GLU A 306 -19.60 -2.21 20.04
N GLN A 307 -19.14 -3.28 20.68
CA GLN A 307 -19.46 -3.56 22.08
C GLN A 307 -18.90 -2.49 23.02
N LEU A 308 -17.65 -2.07 22.80
CA LEU A 308 -17.02 -1.01 23.57
C LEU A 308 -17.78 0.32 23.42
N GLU A 309 -18.13 0.69 22.20
CA GLU A 309 -18.94 1.87 21.86
C GLU A 309 -20.31 1.84 22.56
N ASN A 310 -21.00 0.70 22.51
CA ASN A 310 -22.30 0.50 23.18
C ASN A 310 -22.20 0.56 24.71
N SER A 311 -21.05 0.22 25.28
CA SER A 311 -20.79 0.28 26.73
C SER A 311 -20.31 1.65 27.21
N GLY A 312 -20.14 2.63 26.31
CA GLY A 312 -19.59 3.95 26.64
C GLY A 312 -18.08 3.96 26.88
N GLY A 313 -17.36 2.92 26.43
CA GLY A 313 -15.91 2.81 26.57
C GLY A 313 -15.14 3.67 25.57
N ASP A 314 -13.86 3.92 25.85
CA ASP A 314 -12.98 4.72 24.99
C ASP A 314 -12.50 3.92 23.77
N VAL A 315 -13.22 4.08 22.66
CA VAL A 315 -12.88 3.48 21.36
C VAL A 315 -11.54 3.98 20.82
N GLN A 316 -11.10 5.20 21.16
CA GLN A 316 -9.85 5.73 20.62
C GLN A 316 -8.62 5.03 21.19
N ALA A 317 -8.65 4.66 22.47
CA ALA A 317 -7.60 3.87 23.11
C ALA A 317 -7.46 2.48 22.48
N PHE A 318 -8.56 1.89 22.00
CA PHE A 318 -8.56 0.57 21.36
C PHE A 318 -8.11 0.59 19.90
N THR A 319 -8.42 1.65 19.15
CA THR A 319 -8.13 1.73 17.70
C THR A 319 -6.71 2.21 17.38
N LYS A 320 -6.00 2.76 18.37
CA LYS A 320 -4.63 3.28 18.25
C LYS A 320 -3.78 2.85 19.46
N PRO A 321 -3.38 1.56 19.55
CA PRO A 321 -2.42 1.15 20.56
C PRO A 321 -1.16 2.01 20.40
N GLU A 322 -0.61 2.51 21.52
CA GLU A 322 0.57 3.39 21.51
C GLU A 322 1.67 2.77 20.63
N GLN A 323 1.89 3.40 19.47
CA GLN A 323 2.95 2.97 18.56
C GLN A 323 4.26 3.37 19.19
N THR A 324 5.01 2.39 19.71
CA THR A 324 6.41 2.62 20.05
C THR A 324 7.12 2.81 18.71
N VAL A 325 7.49 4.06 18.40
CA VAL A 325 8.25 4.40 17.19
C VAL A 325 9.63 3.73 17.33
N TYR A 326 9.92 2.75 16.48
CA TYR A 326 11.26 2.19 16.32
C TYR A 326 12.03 2.92 15.24
#